data_AF-A0A1U8N7C8-F1
#
_entry.id   AF-A0A1U8N7C8-F1
#
_cell.length_a   1.000
_cell.length_b   1.000
_cell.length_c   1.000
_cell.angle_alpha   90.00
_cell.angle_beta   90.00
_cell.angle_gamma   90.00
#
_symmetry.space_group_name_H-M   'P 1'
#
loop_
_entity.id
_entity.type
_entity.pdbx_description
1 polymer ?
#
loop_
_entity_poly.entity_id
_entity_poly.type
_entity_poly.pdbx_seq_one_letter_code
_entity_poly.pdbx_strand_id
1 'polypeptide(L)'
;MSLYSLWSLNLSKNKFTGSVSAICNIMEKWSLYLLDLSYNVFSREVPGCIAEFVRLKVLNLADNSLSGPVPSSLGSLASLEMLSLRGNKFSGELPSSLHNCKMLKFLDLSNNELSGEIPKWIGQSLSSLVFLSLRRNQFKGKMPHQLCGLKYVQILDLSLNNISGSLPSCFNNFTSMAQKLSLDQRIEHVFRKFL
;
A
#
# COMPACT_ATOMS: atom_id res chain seq x y z
N MET A 1 -16.29 -30.08 -2.83
CA MET A 1 -14.88 -29.68 -2.75
C MET A 1 -14.42 -29.36 -4.16
N SER A 2 -14.34 -28.07 -4.52
CA SER A 2 -13.80 -27.68 -5.83
C SER A 2 -12.27 -27.68 -5.76
N LEU A 3 -11.60 -28.19 -6.79
CA LEU A 3 -10.17 -28.55 -6.77
C LEU A 3 -9.21 -27.39 -7.11
N TYR A 4 -9.67 -26.13 -7.17
CA TYR A 4 -8.84 -25.04 -7.68
C TYR A 4 -9.01 -23.73 -6.88
N SER A 5 -8.56 -23.74 -5.63
CA SER A 5 -8.39 -22.50 -4.86
C SER A 5 -7.07 -21.82 -5.26
N LEU A 6 -7.15 -20.58 -5.72
CA LEU A 6 -5.96 -19.79 -6.06
C LEU A 6 -5.32 -19.27 -4.78
N TRP A 7 -4.14 -19.78 -4.44
CA TRP A 7 -3.34 -19.27 -3.32
C TRP A 7 -2.54 -18.02 -3.71
N SER A 8 -1.98 -17.99 -4.91
CA SER A 8 -1.11 -16.92 -5.39
C SER A 8 -1.38 -16.67 -6.86
N LEU A 9 -1.60 -15.41 -7.23
CA LEU A 9 -1.78 -14.97 -8.60
C LEU A 9 -0.78 -13.85 -8.90
N ASN A 10 0.21 -14.15 -9.75
CA ASN A 10 1.17 -13.18 -10.23
C ASN A 10 1.05 -13.04 -11.75
N LEU A 11 0.56 -11.89 -12.20
CA LEU A 11 0.43 -11.49 -13.61
C LEU A 11 1.35 -10.31 -13.95
N SER A 12 2.33 -10.03 -13.08
CA SER A 12 3.18 -8.84 -13.21
C SER A 12 4.08 -8.86 -14.44
N LYS A 13 4.52 -7.68 -14.88
CA LYS A 13 5.47 -7.49 -16.00
C LYS A 13 4.94 -8.02 -17.32
N ASN A 14 3.70 -7.65 -17.65
CA ASN A 14 3.03 -8.01 -18.88
C ASN A 14 2.46 -6.76 -19.57
N LYS A 15 1.62 -6.98 -20.59
CA LYS A 15 0.92 -5.92 -21.33
C LYS A 15 -0.60 -6.02 -21.15
N PHE A 16 -1.07 -6.54 -20.01
CA PHE A 16 -2.51 -6.63 -19.77
C PHE A 16 -3.14 -5.23 -19.69
N THR A 17 -4.24 -5.05 -20.42
CA THR A 17 -4.97 -3.78 -20.57
C THR A 17 -6.33 -3.84 -19.89
N GLY A 18 -7.05 -2.71 -19.89
CA GLY A 18 -8.45 -2.65 -19.45
C GLY A 18 -8.57 -2.57 -17.93
N SER A 19 -9.74 -2.93 -17.40
CA SER A 19 -10.01 -2.89 -15.96
C SER A 19 -9.49 -4.14 -15.27
N VAL A 20 -9.12 -4.01 -13.98
CA VAL A 20 -8.81 -5.16 -13.12
C VAL A 20 -10.07 -5.88 -12.61
N SER A 21 -11.28 -5.48 -13.04
CA SER A 21 -12.57 -6.09 -12.62
C SER A 21 -12.69 -7.59 -12.91
N ALA A 22 -11.87 -8.14 -13.82
CA ALA A 22 -11.82 -9.59 -14.07
C ALA A 22 -11.51 -10.41 -12.80
N ILE A 23 -10.78 -9.84 -11.83
CA ILE A 23 -10.50 -10.52 -10.56
C ILE A 23 -11.78 -10.80 -9.76
N CYS A 24 -12.86 -10.04 -9.97
CA CYS A 24 -14.12 -10.26 -9.28
C CYS A 24 -14.76 -11.61 -9.65
N ASN A 25 -14.37 -12.19 -10.79
CA ASN A 25 -14.87 -13.49 -11.25
C ASN A 25 -14.07 -14.68 -10.67
N ILE A 26 -13.01 -14.43 -9.91
CA ILE A 26 -12.26 -15.49 -9.22
C ILE A 26 -13.20 -16.18 -8.23
N MET A 27 -13.38 -17.50 -8.41
CA MET A 27 -14.07 -18.35 -7.45
C MET A 27 -13.20 -18.55 -6.20
N GLU A 28 -13.81 -18.72 -5.03
CA GLU A 28 -13.09 -18.97 -3.77
C GLU A 28 -12.04 -17.90 -3.36
N LYS A 29 -12.41 -16.61 -3.48
CA LYS A 29 -11.56 -15.44 -3.12
C LYS A 29 -10.94 -15.48 -1.72
N TRP A 30 -11.55 -16.21 -0.79
CA TRP A 30 -11.08 -16.38 0.58
C TRP A 30 -9.74 -17.12 0.69
N SER A 31 -9.29 -17.81 -0.36
CA SER A 31 -8.03 -18.57 -0.37
C SER A 31 -6.82 -17.76 -0.83
N LEU A 32 -7.03 -16.62 -1.52
CA LEU A 32 -5.96 -15.87 -2.16
C LEU A 32 -5.10 -15.13 -1.14
N TYR A 33 -3.81 -15.42 -1.15
CA TYR A 33 -2.79 -14.87 -0.27
C TYR A 33 -2.01 -13.73 -0.94
N LEU A 34 -1.67 -13.89 -2.22
CA LEU A 34 -0.88 -12.93 -3.00
C LEU A 34 -1.58 -12.60 -4.32
N LEU A 35 -1.76 -11.31 -4.58
CA LEU A 35 -2.21 -10.77 -5.86
C LEU A 35 -1.21 -9.72 -6.34
N ASP A 36 -0.49 -10.06 -7.41
CA ASP A 36 0.50 -9.18 -8.05
C ASP A 36 0.11 -8.92 -9.50
N LEU A 37 -0.39 -7.72 -9.77
CA LEU A 37 -0.78 -7.22 -11.10
C LEU A 37 0.16 -6.13 -11.61
N SER A 38 1.31 -5.94 -10.94
CA SER A 38 2.19 -4.81 -11.19
C SER A 38 2.85 -4.81 -12.56
N TYR A 39 3.34 -3.66 -13.04
CA TYR A 39 4.02 -3.54 -14.34
C TYR A 39 3.16 -4.07 -15.50
N ASN A 40 1.97 -3.50 -15.65
CA ASN A 40 1.04 -3.78 -16.74
C ASN A 40 0.52 -2.43 -17.28
N VAL A 41 -0.54 -2.47 -18.10
CA VAL A 41 -1.23 -1.28 -18.59
C VAL A 41 -2.72 -1.31 -18.20
N PHE A 42 -3.02 -1.89 -17.04
CA PHE A 42 -4.37 -1.82 -16.46
C PHE A 42 -4.75 -0.37 -16.20
N SER A 43 -6.03 -0.06 -16.31
CA SER A 43 -6.58 1.29 -16.24
C SER A 43 -7.92 1.28 -15.51
N ARG A 44 -8.51 2.47 -15.33
CA ARG A 44 -9.74 2.69 -14.55
C ARG A 44 -9.53 2.44 -13.05
N GLU A 45 -10.63 2.50 -12.32
CA GLU A 45 -10.64 2.35 -10.86
C GLU A 45 -10.47 0.89 -10.41
N VAL A 46 -9.98 0.73 -9.19
CA VAL A 46 -9.92 -0.57 -8.52
C VAL A 46 -11.34 -0.96 -8.06
N PRO A 47 -11.85 -2.15 -8.42
CA PRO A 47 -13.22 -2.56 -8.13
C PRO A 47 -13.43 -2.84 -6.64
N GLY A 48 -14.64 -2.54 -6.15
CA GLY A 48 -15.02 -2.77 -4.75
C GLY A 48 -14.91 -4.22 -4.29
N CYS A 49 -15.05 -5.20 -5.21
CA CYS A 49 -14.92 -6.63 -4.93
C CYS A 49 -13.55 -7.03 -4.35
N ILE A 50 -12.54 -6.12 -4.42
CA ILE A 50 -11.25 -6.31 -3.75
C ILE A 50 -11.43 -6.58 -2.24
N ALA A 51 -12.50 -6.09 -1.61
CA ALA A 51 -12.81 -6.37 -0.20
C ALA A 51 -13.13 -7.84 0.10
N GLU A 52 -13.48 -8.65 -0.91
CA GLU A 52 -13.83 -10.05 -0.73
C GLU A 52 -12.60 -10.96 -0.53
N PHE A 53 -11.39 -10.48 -0.84
CA PHE A 53 -10.14 -11.23 -0.66
C PHE A 53 -9.63 -11.12 0.79
N VAL A 54 -10.45 -11.49 1.76
CA VAL A 54 -10.22 -11.23 3.20
C VAL A 54 -8.95 -11.84 3.81
N ARG A 55 -8.33 -12.83 3.14
CA ARG A 55 -7.05 -13.44 3.54
C ARG A 55 -5.83 -12.90 2.79
N LEU A 56 -6.03 -11.92 1.90
CA LEU A 56 -4.96 -11.35 1.11
C LEU A 56 -3.93 -10.68 2.02
N LYS A 57 -2.67 -11.08 1.83
CA LYS A 57 -1.51 -10.55 2.56
C LYS A 57 -0.68 -9.61 1.72
N VAL A 58 -0.64 -9.85 0.41
CA VAL A 58 0.13 -9.06 -0.55
C VAL A 58 -0.79 -8.59 -1.66
N LEU A 59 -0.94 -7.28 -1.79
CA LEU A 59 -1.60 -6.62 -2.92
C LEU A 59 -0.61 -5.67 -3.60
N ASN A 60 -0.23 -6.02 -4.82
CA ASN A 60 0.68 -5.20 -5.61
C ASN A 60 0.02 -4.80 -6.93
N LEU A 61 -0.31 -3.51 -7.05
CA LEU A 61 -0.93 -2.89 -8.22
C LEU A 61 0.02 -1.86 -8.88
N ALA A 62 1.31 -1.87 -8.51
CA ALA A 62 2.26 -0.86 -8.92
C ALA A 62 2.43 -0.77 -10.45
N ASP A 63 2.80 0.40 -10.94
CA ASP A 63 3.21 0.65 -12.33
C ASP A 63 2.16 0.17 -13.34
N ASN A 64 1.00 0.79 -13.26
CA ASN A 64 -0.13 0.64 -14.17
C ASN A 64 -0.65 2.04 -14.55
N SER A 65 -1.82 2.12 -15.15
CA SER A 65 -2.57 3.35 -15.42
C SER A 65 -3.88 3.41 -14.62
N LEU A 66 -3.93 2.77 -13.44
CA LEU A 66 -5.10 2.81 -12.56
C LEU A 66 -5.33 4.24 -12.07
N SER A 67 -6.58 4.64 -11.93
CA SER A 67 -6.97 6.02 -11.66
C SER A 67 -8.12 6.11 -10.66
N GLY A 68 -8.47 7.34 -10.26
CA GLY A 68 -9.55 7.61 -9.32
C GLY A 68 -9.10 7.50 -7.86
N PRO A 69 -10.03 7.57 -6.89
CA PRO A 69 -9.68 7.49 -5.48
C PRO A 69 -9.19 6.10 -5.07
N VAL A 70 -8.36 6.04 -4.03
CA VAL A 70 -8.08 4.78 -3.34
C VAL A 70 -9.39 4.29 -2.72
N PRO A 71 -9.90 3.10 -3.09
CA PRO A 71 -11.22 2.67 -2.65
C PRO A 71 -11.22 2.36 -1.15
N SER A 72 -12.24 2.84 -0.44
CA SER A 72 -12.39 2.60 1.00
C SER A 72 -12.56 1.11 1.35
N SER A 73 -12.98 0.29 0.39
CA SER A 73 -13.10 -1.16 0.51
C SER A 73 -11.77 -1.87 0.79
N LEU A 74 -10.62 -1.27 0.46
CA LEU A 74 -9.31 -1.81 0.85
C LEU A 74 -9.15 -1.92 2.37
N GLY A 75 -9.86 -1.10 3.14
CA GLY A 75 -9.89 -1.19 4.60
C GLY A 75 -10.49 -2.47 5.16
N SER A 76 -11.16 -3.28 4.33
CA SER A 76 -11.65 -4.62 4.73
C SER A 76 -10.54 -5.68 4.76
N LEU A 77 -9.38 -5.40 4.17
CA LEU A 77 -8.24 -6.32 4.09
C LEU A 77 -7.39 -6.29 5.37
N ALA A 78 -7.96 -6.72 6.49
CA ALA A 78 -7.29 -6.66 7.80
C ALA A 78 -6.01 -7.52 7.88
N SER A 79 -5.89 -8.55 7.03
CA SER A 79 -4.72 -9.44 6.94
C SER A 79 -3.56 -8.88 6.10
N LEU A 80 -3.73 -7.71 5.47
CA LEU A 80 -2.80 -7.18 4.50
C LEU A 80 -1.47 -6.78 5.18
N GLU A 81 -0.37 -7.36 4.71
CA GLU A 81 0.99 -7.06 5.18
C GLU A 81 1.74 -6.14 4.21
N MET A 82 1.39 -6.18 2.91
CA MET A 82 1.98 -5.36 1.86
C MET A 82 0.91 -4.78 0.94
N LEU A 83 0.95 -3.45 0.78
CA LEU A 83 0.18 -2.72 -0.22
C LEU A 83 1.13 -1.84 -1.04
N SER A 84 1.16 -2.06 -2.36
CA SER A 84 1.81 -1.12 -3.29
C SER A 84 0.83 -0.66 -4.35
N LEU A 85 0.62 0.66 -4.40
CA LEU A 85 -0.14 1.38 -5.41
C LEU A 85 0.76 2.29 -6.26
N ARG A 86 2.09 2.13 -6.11
CA ARG A 86 3.10 3.00 -6.70
C ARG A 86 2.90 3.21 -8.19
N GLY A 87 3.13 4.42 -8.70
CA GLY A 87 3.26 4.62 -10.15
C GLY A 87 1.94 4.42 -10.90
N ASN A 88 0.87 4.99 -10.36
CA ASN A 88 -0.46 5.02 -10.96
C ASN A 88 -0.95 6.48 -11.02
N LYS A 89 -2.26 6.68 -11.20
CA LYS A 89 -2.94 7.98 -11.22
C LYS A 89 -3.99 8.06 -10.11
N PHE A 90 -3.73 7.45 -8.95
CA PHE A 90 -4.63 7.54 -7.81
C PHE A 90 -4.68 8.98 -7.30
N SER A 91 -5.88 9.50 -7.04
CA SER A 91 -6.12 10.91 -6.71
C SER A 91 -7.00 11.06 -5.47
N GLY A 92 -7.10 12.29 -4.94
CA GLY A 92 -7.92 12.58 -3.77
C GLY A 92 -7.24 12.19 -2.46
N GLU A 93 -7.98 12.19 -1.36
CA GLU A 93 -7.46 11.89 -0.03
C GLU A 93 -7.40 10.38 0.26
N LEU A 94 -6.54 9.98 1.19
CA LEU A 94 -6.51 8.59 1.65
C LEU A 94 -7.78 8.25 2.45
N PRO A 95 -8.50 7.17 2.11
CA PRO A 95 -9.69 6.78 2.85
C PRO A 95 -9.32 6.38 4.28
N SER A 96 -10.08 6.87 5.25
CA SER A 96 -9.85 6.58 6.67
C SER A 96 -9.84 5.09 6.97
N SER A 97 -10.66 4.30 6.27
CA SER A 97 -10.80 2.85 6.46
C SER A 97 -9.48 2.05 6.39
N LEU A 98 -8.43 2.58 5.74
CA LEU A 98 -7.10 1.95 5.74
C LEU A 98 -6.49 1.82 7.15
N HIS A 99 -6.99 2.55 8.15
CA HIS A 99 -6.62 2.35 9.56
C HIS A 99 -6.90 0.92 10.08
N ASN A 100 -7.75 0.14 9.39
CA ASN A 100 -8.06 -1.24 9.74
C ASN A 100 -6.97 -2.24 9.33
N CYS A 101 -6.09 -1.89 8.38
CA CYS A 101 -5.02 -2.75 7.88
C CYS A 101 -3.81 -2.78 8.83
N LYS A 102 -4.03 -3.10 10.11
CA LYS A 102 -3.03 -2.99 11.20
C LYS A 102 -1.81 -3.92 11.04
N MET A 103 -1.91 -4.93 10.17
CA MET A 103 -0.84 -5.87 9.85
C MET A 103 0.15 -5.31 8.80
N LEU A 104 -0.12 -4.13 8.21
CA LEU A 104 0.74 -3.54 7.18
C LEU A 104 2.16 -3.31 7.70
N LYS A 105 3.12 -3.88 6.96
CA LYS A 105 4.57 -3.68 7.12
C LYS A 105 5.14 -2.83 5.99
N PHE A 106 4.51 -2.88 4.81
CA PHE A 106 4.94 -2.14 3.64
C PHE A 106 3.77 -1.41 3.00
N LEU A 107 3.88 -0.09 2.93
CA LEU A 107 2.92 0.78 2.27
C LEU A 107 3.65 1.71 1.30
N ASP A 108 3.50 1.44 0.01
CA ASP A 108 4.05 2.28 -1.05
C ASP A 108 2.93 2.90 -1.88
N LEU A 109 2.75 4.20 -1.68
CA LEU A 109 1.78 5.04 -2.37
C LEU A 109 2.46 6.06 -3.27
N SER A 110 3.77 5.92 -3.47
CA SER A 110 4.56 6.92 -4.18
C SER A 110 4.15 7.05 -5.64
N ASN A 111 4.51 8.17 -6.27
CA ASN A 111 4.31 8.36 -7.70
C ASN A 111 2.83 8.29 -8.11
N ASN A 112 1.98 9.08 -7.45
CA ASN A 112 0.54 9.20 -7.71
C ASN A 112 0.11 10.68 -7.68
N GLU A 113 -1.20 10.93 -7.68
CA GLU A 113 -1.83 12.26 -7.60
C GLU A 113 -2.61 12.44 -6.27
N LEU A 114 -2.21 11.71 -5.22
CA LEU A 114 -2.87 11.76 -3.92
C LEU A 114 -2.69 13.13 -3.27
N SER A 115 -3.73 13.61 -2.59
CA SER A 115 -3.79 14.96 -2.02
C SER A 115 -4.31 14.94 -0.57
N GLY A 116 -4.44 16.13 0.03
CA GLY A 116 -4.89 16.27 1.42
C GLY A 116 -3.73 16.26 2.41
N GLU A 117 -4.04 16.19 3.70
CA GLU A 117 -3.03 16.05 4.76
C GLU A 117 -2.61 14.60 4.93
N ILE A 118 -1.39 14.37 5.45
CA ILE A 118 -1.01 13.03 5.89
C ILE A 118 -1.91 12.63 7.07
N PRO A 119 -2.68 11.53 6.98
CA PRO A 119 -3.61 11.21 8.05
C PRO A 119 -2.91 10.75 9.33
N LYS A 120 -3.41 11.25 10.48
CA LYS A 120 -2.91 10.88 11.81
C LYS A 120 -2.97 9.38 12.08
N TRP A 121 -3.95 8.68 11.51
CA TRP A 121 -4.15 7.26 11.71
C TRP A 121 -2.99 6.41 11.16
N ILE A 122 -2.16 6.92 10.25
CA ILE A 122 -0.96 6.18 9.79
C ILE A 122 -0.08 5.86 10.98
N GLY A 123 0.25 6.87 11.79
CA GLY A 123 1.09 6.69 12.97
C GLY A 123 0.37 6.09 14.19
N GLN A 124 -0.96 6.20 14.27
CA GLN A 124 -1.75 5.66 15.38
C GLN A 124 -2.12 4.19 15.20
N SER A 125 -2.35 3.75 13.97
CA SER A 125 -2.96 2.45 13.67
C SER A 125 -2.02 1.49 12.93
N LEU A 126 -1.10 2.01 12.10
CA LEU A 126 -0.18 1.17 11.30
C LEU A 126 1.17 1.02 12.00
N SER A 127 1.14 0.63 13.29
CA SER A 127 2.33 0.54 14.13
C SER A 127 3.34 -0.52 13.67
N SER A 128 2.94 -1.46 12.80
CA SER A 128 3.78 -2.52 12.24
C SER A 128 4.59 -2.09 10.99
N LEU A 129 4.43 -0.84 10.51
CA LEU A 129 5.11 -0.38 9.30
C LEU A 129 6.62 -0.39 9.46
N VAL A 130 7.29 -0.97 8.46
CA VAL A 130 8.73 -0.97 8.23
C VAL A 130 9.09 -0.04 7.07
N PHE A 131 8.23 0.01 6.05
CA PHE A 131 8.40 0.87 4.87
C PHE A 131 7.15 1.70 4.64
N LEU A 132 7.33 3.02 4.59
CA LEU A 132 6.30 3.97 4.20
C LEU A 132 6.87 4.93 3.16
N SER A 133 6.31 4.90 1.95
CA SER A 133 6.61 5.90 0.93
C SER A 133 5.34 6.60 0.46
N LEU A 134 5.31 7.92 0.64
CA LEU A 134 4.32 8.84 0.09
C LEU A 134 4.94 9.74 -1.01
N ARG A 135 6.17 9.42 -1.45
CA ARG A 135 6.97 10.25 -2.35
C ARG A 135 6.22 10.62 -3.63
N ARG A 136 6.43 11.84 -4.15
CA ARG A 136 5.89 12.28 -5.45
C ARG A 136 4.36 12.15 -5.51
N ASN A 137 3.71 12.90 -4.64
CA ASN A 137 2.27 13.12 -4.55
C ASN A 137 2.00 14.62 -4.30
N GLN A 138 0.78 14.97 -3.91
CA GLN A 138 0.32 16.33 -3.62
C GLN A 138 -0.06 16.50 -2.13
N PHE A 139 0.51 15.70 -1.22
CA PHE A 139 0.25 15.84 0.22
C PHE A 139 0.68 17.22 0.72
N LYS A 140 -0.12 17.83 1.58
CA LYS A 140 0.08 19.19 2.10
C LYS A 140 -0.11 19.26 3.62
N GLY A 141 0.09 20.45 4.18
CA GLY A 141 -0.05 20.68 5.61
C GLY A 141 1.17 20.20 6.40
N LYS A 142 1.01 20.06 7.72
CA LYS A 142 2.10 19.69 8.63
C LYS A 142 2.28 18.18 8.71
N MET A 143 3.52 17.73 8.91
CA MET A 143 3.78 16.34 9.30
C MET A 143 3.12 16.06 10.67
N PRO A 144 2.18 15.10 10.78
CA PRO A 144 1.49 14.84 12.04
C PRO A 144 2.44 14.16 13.04
N HIS A 145 2.45 14.67 14.28
CA HIS A 145 3.27 14.12 15.38
C HIS A 145 2.96 12.62 15.65
N GLN A 146 1.77 12.15 15.27
CA GLN A 146 1.38 10.75 15.37
C GLN A 146 2.32 9.82 14.59
N LEU A 147 2.98 10.28 13.51
CA LEU A 147 3.95 9.46 12.77
C LEU A 147 5.10 8.96 13.65
N CYS A 148 5.40 9.64 14.76
CA CYS A 148 6.38 9.15 15.73
C CYS A 148 5.93 7.86 16.47
N GLY A 149 4.69 7.40 16.27
CA GLY A 149 4.22 6.08 16.70
C GLY A 149 4.74 4.91 15.85
N LEU A 150 5.36 5.18 14.69
CA LEU A 150 5.91 4.16 13.80
C LEU A 150 7.26 3.62 14.31
N LYS A 151 7.22 2.78 15.34
CA LYS A 151 8.45 2.32 16.04
C LYS A 151 9.36 1.43 15.19
N TYR A 152 8.80 0.72 14.21
CA TYR A 152 9.56 -0.22 13.36
C TYR A 152 9.94 0.35 11.99
N VAL A 153 9.62 1.63 11.71
CA VAL A 153 9.88 2.19 10.39
C VAL A 153 11.38 2.29 10.15
N GLN A 154 11.82 1.70 9.04
CA GLN A 154 13.19 1.72 8.57
C GLN A 154 13.34 2.66 7.36
N ILE A 155 12.29 2.77 6.54
CA ILE A 155 12.23 3.72 5.43
C ILE A 155 10.97 4.57 5.56
N LEU A 156 11.16 5.88 5.64
CA LEU A 156 10.11 6.90 5.55
C LEU A 156 10.47 7.89 4.46
N ASP A 157 9.75 7.84 3.34
CA ASP A 157 9.97 8.74 2.22
C ASP A 157 8.74 9.62 1.99
N LEU A 158 8.85 10.88 2.40
CA LEU A 158 7.83 11.92 2.21
C LEU A 158 8.21 12.94 1.12
N SER A 159 9.31 12.70 0.40
CA SER A 159 9.90 13.67 -0.53
C SER A 159 8.97 13.98 -1.71
N LEU A 160 9.20 15.11 -2.40
CA LEU A 160 8.40 15.53 -3.56
C LEU A 160 6.89 15.61 -3.25
N ASN A 161 6.54 16.32 -2.19
CA ASN A 161 5.18 16.69 -1.80
C ASN A 161 5.14 18.19 -1.46
N ASN A 162 3.98 18.70 -1.05
CA ASN A 162 3.78 20.09 -0.61
C ASN A 162 3.64 20.21 0.94
N ILE A 163 4.34 19.35 1.68
CA ILE A 163 4.34 19.31 3.15
C ILE A 163 5.11 20.52 3.68
N SER A 164 4.59 21.17 4.72
CA SER A 164 5.14 22.39 5.31
C SER A 164 5.21 22.33 6.84
N GLY A 165 5.73 23.39 7.45
CA GLY A 165 5.92 23.48 8.90
C GLY A 165 7.23 22.88 9.40
N SER A 166 7.34 22.71 10.72
CA SER A 166 8.55 22.18 11.36
C SER A 166 8.54 20.66 11.43
N LEU A 167 9.73 20.05 11.40
CA LEU A 167 9.89 18.64 11.76
C LEU A 167 9.43 18.40 13.21
N PRO A 168 8.76 17.28 13.51
CA PRO A 168 8.35 16.97 14.87
C PRO A 168 9.57 16.67 15.75
N SER A 169 9.57 17.13 16.99
CA SER A 169 10.69 16.95 17.94
C SER A 169 11.01 15.48 18.24
N CYS A 170 10.04 14.60 18.05
CA CYS A 170 10.16 13.15 18.20
C CYS A 170 10.84 12.45 17.02
N PHE A 171 11.48 13.16 16.08
CA PHE A 171 12.21 12.53 14.97
C PHE A 171 13.31 11.56 15.44
N ASN A 172 13.89 11.81 16.62
CA ASN A 172 14.86 10.91 17.26
C ASN A 172 14.24 9.56 17.72
N ASN A 173 12.91 9.42 17.70
CA ASN A 173 12.23 8.16 18.05
C ASN A 173 12.24 7.15 16.90
N PHE A 174 12.63 7.53 15.69
CA PHE A 174 12.75 6.63 14.54
C PHE A 174 14.05 5.82 14.57
N THR A 175 14.35 5.21 15.72
CA THR A 175 15.61 4.49 15.95
C THR A 175 15.81 3.30 15.01
N SER A 176 14.71 2.70 14.53
CA SER A 176 14.74 1.61 13.54
C SER A 176 15.33 2.04 12.19
N MET A 177 15.27 3.33 11.81
CA MET A 177 15.89 3.83 10.57
C MET A 177 17.43 3.75 10.59
N ALA A 178 18.06 3.64 11.76
CA ALA A 178 19.49 3.46 11.88
C ALA A 178 19.94 2.00 11.64
N GLN A 179 19.00 1.06 11.53
CA GLN A 179 19.28 -0.36 11.33
C GLN A 179 19.25 -0.72 9.83
N LYS A 180 20.06 -1.70 9.43
CA LYS A 180 19.97 -2.28 8.07
C LYS A 180 18.58 -2.91 7.88
N LEU A 181 18.08 -2.82 6.65
CA LEU A 181 16.74 -3.29 6.31
C LEU A 181 16.56 -4.77 6.72
N SER A 182 15.61 -5.06 7.61
CA SER A 182 15.33 -6.40 8.08
C SER A 182 13.87 -6.75 7.80
N LEU A 183 13.58 -7.16 6.56
CA LEU A 183 12.27 -7.64 6.18
C LEU A 183 12.16 -9.15 6.43
N ASP A 184 10.96 -9.62 6.78
CA ASP A 184 10.66 -11.06 6.92
C ASP A 184 11.02 -11.78 5.61
N GLN A 185 11.83 -12.85 5.69
CA GLN A 185 12.32 -13.65 4.55
C GLN A 185 11.19 -14.09 3.61
N ARG A 186 9.97 -14.28 4.11
CA ARG A 186 8.79 -14.68 3.29
C ARG A 186 8.27 -13.57 2.38
N ILE A 187 8.53 -12.31 2.72
CA ILE A 187 8.15 -11.14 1.92
C ILE A 187 9.39 -10.57 1.21
N GLU A 188 10.60 -10.88 1.70
CA GLU A 188 11.89 -10.49 1.13
C GLU A 188 12.03 -10.84 -0.36
N HIS A 189 11.49 -11.97 -0.82
CA HIS A 189 11.54 -12.33 -2.24
C HIS A 189 10.70 -11.36 -3.12
N VAL A 190 9.61 -10.81 -2.56
CA VAL A 190 8.79 -9.80 -3.24
C VAL A 190 9.52 -8.45 -3.18
N PHE A 191 10.17 -8.15 -2.05
CA PHE A 191 10.92 -6.91 -1.82
C PHE A 191 12.20 -6.75 -2.65
N ARG A 192 12.96 -7.83 -2.93
CA ARG A 192 14.20 -7.76 -3.73
C ARG A 192 13.98 -7.31 -5.19
N LYS A 193 12.74 -7.20 -5.66
CA LYS A 193 12.42 -6.62 -6.99
C LYS A 193 12.30 -5.09 -6.99
N PHE A 194 12.41 -4.44 -5.82
CA PHE A 194 12.16 -2.99 -5.64
C PHE A 194 13.36 -2.20 -5.07
N LEU A 195 14.51 -2.87 -4.88
CA LEU A 195 15.84 -2.28 -4.77
C LEU A 195 16.63 -2.63 -6.03
#